data_AF-A0AAW5I2M8-F1
#
_entry.id   AF-A0AAW5I2M8-F1
#
_cell.length_a   1.000
_cell.length_b   1.000
_cell.length_c   1.000
_cell.angle_alpha   90.00
_cell.angle_beta   90.00
_cell.angle_gamma   90.00
#
_symmetry.space_group_name_H-M   'P 1'
#
loop_
_entity.id
_entity.type
_entity.pdbx_description
1 polymer ?
#
loop_
_entity_poly.entity_id
_entity_poly.type
_entity_poly.pdbx_seq_one_letter_code
_entity_poly.pdbx_strand_id
1 'polypeptide(L)'
;MNTKKALSRWTVFYVGLLIVSVIYNSIYTFQFFDFSDLFINYQGGFIRRGLLGEIFYQFYLKGINPVYLAYIISLLSYIVIVVYMIRNFRKHGYALEFLPISFLLGGVGIFGLAFFRRDFIIMCIFLLIVKLWKSLPFRWWVLCGNILAILAVLCHEPFAFWAFPFLLLITRLKVRCLWKTICCWIPSMLVFLLCLHFSGSMEQYLLIRKSTEPFLKFPNVMDFLSYDKGYVMIFHLHYNFLDKVFHIPNIIGGVVSIVLAIYMNTMINTVYCSSSDKNRQENLCYSTLFLGIMVCLIPMFTILSTDYTRIIMYASLSSYIVLFTLKEEDYSELLPSLLTGYVARFLKWINRILPPSYTKIWLLLLCLGTVEWTGQGTFGLLRNSEIGNALLVIYKVSLKVISFL
;
A
#
# COMPACT_ATOMS: atom_id res chain seq x y z
N MET A 1 -20.45 12.82 -26.78
CA MET A 1 -20.73 12.27 -25.43
C MET A 1 -19.83 12.98 -24.42
N ASN A 2 -20.37 13.51 -23.32
CA ASN A 2 -19.54 14.18 -22.29
C ASN A 2 -18.60 13.14 -21.65
N THR A 3 -17.29 13.28 -21.86
CA THR A 3 -16.24 12.36 -21.36
C THR A 3 -16.36 12.11 -19.87
N LYS A 4 -16.85 13.08 -19.10
CA LYS A 4 -17.12 12.93 -17.67
C LYS A 4 -18.19 11.89 -17.36
N LYS A 5 -19.31 11.93 -18.10
CA LYS A 5 -20.39 10.95 -17.95
C LYS A 5 -19.95 9.55 -18.40
N ALA A 6 -19.09 9.47 -19.43
CA ALA A 6 -18.58 8.20 -19.94
C ALA A 6 -17.68 7.49 -18.91
N LEU A 7 -16.70 8.21 -18.34
CA LEU A 7 -15.85 7.65 -17.29
C LEU A 7 -16.66 7.25 -16.06
N SER A 8 -17.59 8.09 -15.60
CA SER A 8 -18.42 7.73 -14.43
C SER A 8 -19.19 6.42 -14.63
N ARG A 9 -19.77 6.21 -15.81
CA ARG A 9 -20.43 4.94 -16.18
C ARG A 9 -19.45 3.78 -16.23
N TRP A 10 -18.27 3.98 -16.83
CA TRP A 10 -17.21 2.99 -16.87
C TRP A 10 -16.73 2.60 -15.47
N THR A 11 -16.49 3.56 -14.58
CA THR A 11 -16.09 3.32 -13.19
C THR A 11 -17.12 2.46 -12.47
N VAL A 12 -18.42 2.76 -12.60
CA VAL A 12 -19.48 1.94 -11.98
C VAL A 12 -19.43 0.50 -12.50
N PHE A 13 -19.32 0.32 -13.81
CA PHE A 13 -19.15 -1.00 -14.42
C PHE A 13 -17.90 -1.72 -13.91
N TYR A 14 -16.76 -1.04 -13.89
CA TYR A 14 -15.48 -1.60 -13.48
C TYR A 14 -15.46 -1.97 -11.98
N VAL A 15 -16.04 -1.14 -11.11
CA VAL A 15 -16.22 -1.47 -9.69
C VAL A 15 -17.11 -2.70 -9.53
N GLY A 16 -18.19 -2.82 -10.31
CA GLY A 16 -19.00 -4.03 -10.36
C GLY A 16 -18.18 -5.27 -10.72
N LEU A 17 -17.33 -5.18 -11.74
CA LEU A 17 -16.42 -6.26 -12.12
C LEU A 17 -15.39 -6.59 -11.03
N LEU A 18 -14.84 -5.59 -10.34
CA LEU A 18 -13.90 -5.81 -9.23
C LEU A 18 -14.59 -6.54 -8.08
N ILE A 19 -15.85 -6.20 -7.76
CA ILE A 19 -16.63 -6.92 -6.74
C ILE A 19 -16.83 -8.38 -7.16
N VAL A 20 -17.21 -8.63 -8.42
CA VAL A 20 -17.34 -9.98 -8.98
C VAL A 20 -16.01 -10.73 -8.87
N SER A 21 -14.89 -10.08 -9.19
CA SER A 21 -13.55 -10.66 -9.05
C SER A 21 -13.22 -11.03 -7.60
N VAL A 22 -13.51 -10.15 -6.63
CA VAL A 22 -13.30 -10.45 -5.20
C VAL A 22 -14.13 -11.64 -4.75
N ILE A 23 -15.41 -11.69 -5.13
CA ILE A 23 -16.31 -12.81 -4.81
C ILE A 23 -15.80 -14.10 -5.44
N TYR A 24 -15.47 -14.06 -6.74
CA TYR A 24 -14.94 -15.21 -7.47
C TYR A 24 -13.66 -15.73 -6.81
N ASN A 25 -12.72 -14.85 -6.50
CA ASN A 25 -11.45 -15.25 -5.90
C ASN A 25 -11.65 -15.80 -4.49
N SER A 26 -12.62 -15.28 -3.73
CA SER A 26 -12.90 -15.75 -2.37
C SER A 26 -13.60 -17.11 -2.33
N ILE A 27 -14.38 -17.45 -3.37
CA ILE A 27 -15.11 -18.73 -3.45
C ILE A 27 -14.28 -19.81 -4.14
N TYR A 28 -13.65 -19.48 -5.28
CA TYR A 28 -13.11 -20.50 -6.20
C TYR A 28 -11.59 -20.59 -6.21
N THR A 29 -10.88 -19.53 -5.87
CA THR A 29 -9.41 -19.50 -5.93
C THR A 29 -8.77 -19.14 -4.60
N PHE A 30 -9.52 -19.22 -3.50
CA PHE A 30 -9.01 -18.88 -2.19
C PHE A 30 -7.98 -19.92 -1.76
N GLN A 31 -6.71 -19.50 -1.67
CA GLN A 31 -5.62 -20.36 -1.27
C GLN A 31 -5.18 -19.97 0.15
N PHE A 32 -5.43 -20.87 1.11
CA PHE A 32 -5.11 -20.66 2.53
C PHE A 32 -3.64 -20.32 2.78
N PHE A 33 -2.73 -20.78 1.91
CA PHE A 33 -1.30 -20.52 2.03
C PHE A 33 -0.91 -19.08 1.69
N ASP A 34 -1.76 -18.31 1.02
CA ASP A 34 -1.47 -16.89 0.73
C ASP A 34 -1.45 -16.03 1.99
N PHE A 35 -1.97 -16.55 3.11
CA PHE A 35 -1.95 -15.92 4.43
C PHE A 35 -0.87 -16.48 5.36
N SER A 36 -0.06 -17.44 4.90
CA SER A 36 0.91 -18.21 5.69
C SER A 36 1.80 -17.36 6.61
N ASP A 37 2.40 -16.33 6.04
CA ASP A 37 3.23 -15.31 6.66
C ASP A 37 2.55 -14.46 7.75
N LEU A 38 1.22 -14.43 7.86
CA LEU A 38 0.53 -13.81 9.00
C LEU A 38 0.57 -14.71 10.24
N PHE A 39 0.88 -15.99 10.09
CA PHE A 39 0.94 -16.97 11.18
C PHE A 39 2.35 -17.15 11.74
N ILE A 40 3.32 -16.34 11.28
CA ILE A 40 4.60 -16.19 11.97
C ILE A 40 4.32 -15.74 13.40
N ASN A 41 4.73 -16.54 14.38
CA ASN A 41 4.41 -16.35 15.80
C ASN A 41 5.66 -16.47 16.68
N TYR A 42 5.50 -16.42 18.02
CA TYR A 42 6.61 -16.39 18.96
C TYR A 42 6.95 -17.75 19.58
N GLN A 43 6.46 -18.85 19.02
CA GLN A 43 6.80 -20.19 19.52
C GLN A 43 8.28 -20.55 19.33
N GLY A 44 8.97 -19.89 18.39
CA GLY A 44 10.42 -19.93 18.24
C GLY A 44 11.17 -18.80 18.96
N GLY A 45 10.53 -18.08 19.88
CA GLY A 45 11.06 -16.85 20.49
C GLY A 45 10.80 -15.60 19.64
N PHE A 46 11.41 -14.48 20.02
CA PHE A 46 11.17 -13.20 19.35
C PHE A 46 11.66 -13.22 17.90
N ILE A 47 10.79 -12.77 16.99
CA ILE A 47 11.04 -12.67 15.55
C ILE A 47 10.25 -11.51 14.95
N ARG A 48 10.77 -10.86 13.89
CA ARG A 48 9.98 -9.87 13.14
C ARG A 48 8.65 -10.47 12.64
N ARG A 49 7.59 -9.65 12.56
CA ARG A 49 6.24 -10.03 12.11
C ARG A 49 5.48 -11.01 13.02
N GLY A 50 6.06 -11.39 14.17
CA GLY A 50 5.51 -12.43 15.04
C GLY A 50 4.21 -12.09 15.78
N LEU A 51 3.87 -10.80 15.93
CA LEU A 51 2.78 -10.39 16.81
C LEU A 51 1.40 -10.84 16.32
N LEU A 52 1.10 -10.68 15.03
CA LEU A 52 -0.20 -11.10 14.48
C LEU A 52 -0.37 -12.61 14.54
N GLY A 53 0.68 -13.37 14.21
CA GLY A 53 0.60 -14.82 14.25
C GLY A 53 0.51 -15.35 15.67
N GLU A 54 1.13 -14.69 16.65
CA GLU A 54 0.94 -15.04 18.05
C GLU A 54 -0.52 -14.80 18.48
N ILE A 55 -1.11 -13.65 18.13
CA ILE A 55 -2.53 -13.38 18.40
C ILE A 55 -3.42 -14.47 17.78
N PHE A 56 -3.20 -14.81 16.51
CA PHE A 56 -3.97 -15.84 15.82
C PHE A 56 -3.77 -17.23 16.42
N TYR A 57 -2.55 -17.56 16.85
CA TYR A 57 -2.24 -18.81 17.53
C TYR A 57 -3.00 -18.92 18.87
N GLN A 58 -3.06 -17.85 19.65
CA GLN A 58 -3.84 -17.82 20.90
C GLN A 58 -5.35 -18.01 20.67
N PHE A 59 -5.88 -17.52 19.54
CA PHE A 59 -7.27 -17.80 19.14
C PHE A 59 -7.47 -19.24 18.68
N TYR A 60 -6.49 -19.81 17.98
CA TYR A 60 -6.49 -21.22 17.60
C TYR A 60 -6.58 -22.14 18.81
N LEU A 61 -5.82 -21.87 19.88
CA LEU A 61 -5.89 -22.64 21.12
C LEU A 61 -7.27 -22.58 21.80
N LYS A 62 -8.09 -21.57 21.49
CA LYS A 62 -9.48 -21.44 21.96
C LYS A 62 -10.49 -22.06 21.00
N GLY A 63 -10.04 -22.79 19.98
CA GLY A 63 -10.90 -23.45 18.98
C GLY A 63 -11.39 -22.53 17.86
N ILE A 64 -10.89 -21.29 17.76
CA ILE A 64 -11.23 -20.38 16.66
C ILE A 64 -10.27 -20.60 15.50
N ASN A 65 -10.80 -20.83 14.29
CA ASN A 65 -9.95 -21.02 13.12
C ASN A 65 -9.17 -19.72 12.79
N PRO A 66 -7.83 -19.74 12.87
CA PRO A 66 -7.01 -18.54 12.74
C PRO A 66 -7.03 -17.98 11.32
N VAL A 67 -7.28 -18.80 10.29
CA VAL A 67 -7.26 -18.34 8.91
C VAL A 67 -8.50 -17.52 8.56
N TYR A 68 -9.68 -17.96 8.99
CA TYR A 68 -10.89 -17.17 8.83
C TYR A 68 -10.81 -15.85 9.63
N LEU A 69 -10.24 -15.90 10.83
CA LEU A 69 -10.02 -14.70 11.64
C LEU A 69 -9.10 -13.69 10.93
N ALA A 70 -7.98 -14.18 10.37
CA ALA A 70 -7.06 -13.35 9.60
C ALA A 70 -7.75 -12.70 8.39
N TYR A 71 -8.51 -13.49 7.61
CA TYR A 71 -9.27 -12.97 6.47
C TYR A 71 -10.29 -11.89 6.89
N ILE A 72 -11.07 -12.14 7.96
CA ILE A 72 -12.06 -11.19 8.46
C ILE A 72 -11.39 -9.88 8.89
N ILE A 73 -10.29 -9.94 9.63
CA ILE A 73 -9.57 -8.74 10.07
C ILE A 73 -9.00 -7.97 8.88
N SER A 74 -8.41 -8.66 7.89
CA SER A 74 -7.94 -8.04 6.64
C SER A 74 -9.08 -7.34 5.89
N LEU A 75 -10.24 -8.01 5.77
CA LEU A 75 -11.40 -7.48 5.07
C LEU A 75 -11.99 -6.25 5.78
N LEU A 76 -12.16 -6.33 7.10
CA LEU A 76 -12.65 -5.21 7.91
C LEU A 76 -11.68 -4.01 7.82
N SER A 77 -10.38 -4.26 7.87
CA SER A 77 -9.36 -3.21 7.72
C SER A 77 -9.44 -2.54 6.35
N TYR A 78 -9.61 -3.33 5.27
CA TYR A 78 -9.82 -2.78 3.93
C TYR A 78 -11.10 -1.92 3.88
N ILE A 79 -12.22 -2.40 4.40
CA ILE A 79 -13.49 -1.66 4.42
C ILE A 79 -13.35 -0.31 5.15
N VAL A 80 -12.66 -0.28 6.30
CA VAL A 80 -12.40 0.95 7.06
C VAL A 80 -11.68 1.98 6.19
N ILE A 81 -10.65 1.56 5.47
CA ILE A 81 -9.87 2.42 4.57
C ILE A 81 -10.72 2.89 3.38
N VAL A 82 -11.48 1.99 2.75
CA VAL A 82 -12.38 2.32 1.62
C VAL A 82 -13.39 3.39 2.04
N VAL A 83 -14.07 3.17 3.17
CA VAL A 83 -15.07 4.11 3.70
C VAL A 83 -14.41 5.45 4.03
N TYR A 84 -13.23 5.44 4.64
CA TYR A 84 -12.49 6.66 4.94
C TYR A 84 -12.13 7.44 3.67
N MET A 85 -11.60 6.76 2.65
CA MET A 85 -11.20 7.38 1.38
C MET A 85 -12.40 7.93 0.62
N ILE A 86 -13.48 7.16 0.44
CA ILE A 86 -14.69 7.64 -0.26
C ILE A 86 -15.27 8.87 0.44
N ARG A 87 -15.39 8.85 1.77
CA ARG A 87 -15.92 9.99 2.54
C ARG A 87 -15.08 11.24 2.35
N ASN A 88 -13.75 11.13 2.43
CA ASN A 88 -12.87 12.29 2.31
C ASN A 88 -12.70 12.78 0.87
N PHE A 89 -12.65 11.89 -0.12
CA PHE A 89 -12.66 12.28 -1.53
C PHE A 89 -13.92 13.08 -1.85
N ARG A 90 -15.10 12.62 -1.42
CA ARG A 90 -16.36 13.39 -1.56
C ARG A 90 -16.29 14.75 -0.87
N LYS A 91 -15.80 14.78 0.38
CA LYS A 91 -15.71 16.01 1.18
C LYS A 91 -14.82 17.07 0.52
N HIS A 92 -13.72 16.67 -0.11
CA HIS A 92 -12.76 17.57 -0.75
C HIS A 92 -13.03 17.75 -2.26
N GLY A 93 -14.07 17.13 -2.81
CA GLY A 93 -14.43 17.24 -4.23
C GLY A 93 -13.50 16.51 -5.19
N TYR A 94 -12.73 15.52 -4.71
CA TYR A 94 -11.91 14.65 -5.56
C TYR A 94 -12.77 13.64 -6.31
N ALA A 95 -12.30 13.25 -7.49
CA ALA A 95 -12.95 12.26 -8.33
C ALA A 95 -12.87 10.86 -7.73
N LEU A 96 -14.04 10.27 -7.48
CA LEU A 96 -14.14 8.89 -7.00
C LEU A 96 -13.77 7.88 -8.08
N GLU A 97 -13.84 8.30 -9.35
CA GLU A 97 -13.46 7.52 -10.52
C GLU A 97 -11.98 7.08 -10.50
N PHE A 98 -11.16 7.73 -9.68
CA PHE A 98 -9.74 7.41 -9.50
C PHE A 98 -9.50 6.31 -8.44
N LEU A 99 -10.39 6.12 -7.48
CA LEU A 99 -10.17 5.16 -6.38
C LEU A 99 -10.00 3.70 -6.83
N PRO A 100 -10.69 3.20 -7.88
CA PRO A 100 -10.62 1.80 -8.30
C PRO A 100 -9.34 1.37 -9.03
N ILE A 101 -8.26 2.14 -8.98
CA ILE A 101 -7.02 1.80 -9.67
C ILE A 101 -6.20 0.80 -8.86
N SER A 102 -5.37 0.02 -9.57
CA SER A 102 -4.51 -1.03 -9.02
C SER A 102 -3.67 -0.60 -7.81
N PHE A 103 -3.09 0.60 -7.84
CA PHE A 103 -2.26 1.13 -6.75
C PHE A 103 -3.04 2.01 -5.75
N LEU A 104 -4.37 1.92 -5.75
CA LEU A 104 -5.25 2.50 -4.74
C LEU A 104 -6.17 1.40 -4.16
N LEU A 105 -7.49 1.61 -4.17
CA LEU A 105 -8.44 0.65 -3.59
C LEU A 105 -8.75 -0.50 -4.55
N GLY A 106 -8.55 -0.31 -5.85
CA GLY A 106 -8.83 -1.30 -6.87
C GLY A 106 -7.91 -2.51 -6.87
N GLY A 107 -6.71 -2.36 -6.31
CA GLY A 107 -5.74 -3.45 -6.19
C GLY A 107 -6.34 -4.72 -5.61
N VAL A 108 -7.20 -4.61 -4.59
CA VAL A 108 -7.87 -5.77 -3.96
C VAL A 108 -8.74 -6.55 -4.95
N GLY A 109 -9.40 -5.88 -5.89
CA GLY A 109 -10.20 -6.56 -6.90
C GLY A 109 -9.37 -7.16 -8.04
N ILE A 110 -8.15 -6.66 -8.27
CA ILE A 110 -7.25 -7.15 -9.33
C ILE A 110 -6.39 -8.32 -8.80
N PHE A 111 -5.77 -8.15 -7.63
CA PHE A 111 -4.79 -9.08 -7.04
C PHE A 111 -5.35 -9.92 -5.89
N GLY A 112 -6.56 -9.60 -5.42
CA GLY A 112 -7.19 -10.27 -4.28
C GLY A 112 -6.81 -9.65 -2.93
N LEU A 113 -7.65 -9.90 -1.92
CA LEU A 113 -7.41 -9.42 -0.55
C LEU A 113 -6.15 -10.03 0.05
N ALA A 114 -5.84 -11.28 -0.30
CA ALA A 114 -4.68 -11.99 0.21
C ALA A 114 -3.40 -11.19 -0.06
N PHE A 115 -3.22 -10.65 -1.27
CA PHE A 115 -2.06 -9.83 -1.62
C PHE A 115 -1.87 -8.61 -0.70
N PHE A 116 -2.93 -8.04 -0.13
CA PHE A 116 -2.88 -6.85 0.73
C PHE A 116 -3.22 -7.10 2.21
N ARG A 117 -3.31 -8.36 2.62
CA ARG A 117 -3.88 -8.84 3.89
C ARG A 117 -3.46 -8.07 5.15
N ARG A 118 -2.17 -7.72 5.28
CA ARG A 118 -1.63 -6.94 6.41
C ARG A 118 -1.52 -5.46 6.15
N ASP A 119 -1.44 -5.08 4.88
CA ASP A 119 -1.13 -3.71 4.46
C ASP A 119 -2.24 -2.78 4.93
N PHE A 120 -3.50 -3.20 4.80
CA PHE A 120 -4.64 -2.44 5.32
C PHE A 120 -4.73 -2.44 6.85
N ILE A 121 -4.23 -3.47 7.54
CA ILE A 121 -4.19 -3.50 9.01
C ILE A 121 -3.25 -2.40 9.51
N ILE A 122 -2.00 -2.39 9.03
CA ILE A 122 -1.03 -1.36 9.43
C ILE A 122 -1.45 0.04 8.96
N MET A 123 -2.18 0.14 7.85
CA MET A 123 -2.70 1.42 7.38
C MET A 123 -3.88 1.92 8.22
N CYS A 124 -4.70 1.02 8.79
CA CYS A 124 -5.68 1.39 9.81
C CYS A 124 -5.02 1.90 11.08
N ILE A 125 -3.93 1.25 11.52
CA ILE A 125 -3.15 1.71 12.67
C ILE A 125 -2.57 3.11 12.38
N PHE A 126 -1.98 3.32 11.20
CA PHE A 126 -1.49 4.64 10.80
C PHE A 126 -2.60 5.70 10.80
N LEU A 127 -3.75 5.39 10.19
CA LEU A 127 -4.91 6.27 10.17
C LEU A 127 -5.35 6.64 11.60
N LEU A 128 -5.34 5.68 12.53
CA LEU A 128 -5.66 5.94 13.93
C LEU A 128 -4.65 6.90 14.57
N ILE A 129 -3.34 6.65 14.41
CA ILE A 129 -2.28 7.54 14.95
C ILE A 129 -2.48 8.97 14.44
N VAL A 130 -2.72 9.13 13.14
CA VAL A 130 -2.89 10.43 12.49
C VAL A 130 -4.19 11.12 12.95
N LYS A 131 -5.31 10.39 13.13
CA LYS A 131 -6.55 10.96 13.69
C LYS A 131 -6.40 11.39 15.15
N LEU A 132 -5.69 10.60 15.96
CA LEU A 132 -5.45 10.93 17.36
C LEU A 132 -4.62 12.20 17.53
N TRP A 133 -3.81 12.58 16.54
CA TRP A 133 -3.05 13.84 16.56
C TRP A 133 -3.93 15.08 16.76
N LYS A 134 -5.14 15.08 16.21
CA LYS A 134 -6.12 16.16 16.37
C LYS A 134 -6.89 16.09 17.68
N SER A 135 -7.03 14.90 18.25
CA SER A 135 -7.97 14.64 19.34
C SER A 135 -7.30 14.59 20.71
N LEU A 136 -6.01 14.27 20.76
CA LEU A 136 -5.26 14.11 22.01
C LEU A 136 -4.26 15.25 22.25
N PRO A 137 -4.02 15.60 23.53
CA PRO A 137 -2.86 16.42 23.91
C PRO A 137 -1.56 15.79 23.43
N PHE A 138 -0.57 16.63 23.09
CA PHE A 138 0.68 16.19 22.44
C PHE A 138 1.37 15.01 23.15
N ARG A 139 1.52 15.07 24.48
CA ARG A 139 2.16 14.00 25.27
C ARG A 139 1.47 12.64 25.12
N TRP A 140 0.13 12.64 25.16
CA TRP A 140 -0.69 11.44 25.06
C TRP A 140 -0.71 10.91 23.63
N TRP A 141 -0.74 11.82 22.66
CA TRP A 141 -0.60 11.44 21.26
C TRP A 141 0.74 10.76 20.98
N VAL A 142 1.86 11.27 21.49
CA VAL A 142 3.19 10.64 21.32
C VAL A 142 3.24 9.28 22.01
N LEU A 143 2.69 9.16 23.24
CA LEU A 143 2.65 7.88 23.95
C LEU A 143 1.81 6.83 23.20
N CYS A 144 0.54 7.13 22.91
CA CYS A 144 -0.34 6.24 22.17
C CYS A 144 0.20 5.96 20.76
N GLY A 145 0.77 6.98 20.13
CA GLY A 145 1.41 6.89 18.82
C GLY A 145 2.56 5.89 18.80
N ASN A 146 3.45 5.91 19.80
CA ASN A 146 4.54 4.93 19.91
C ASN A 146 4.01 3.53 20.14
N ILE A 147 3.02 3.35 21.04
CA ILE A 147 2.42 2.03 21.29
C ILE A 147 1.84 1.47 19.98
N LEU A 148 1.03 2.26 19.27
CA LEU A 148 0.44 1.87 18.00
C LEU A 148 1.50 1.62 16.91
N ALA A 149 2.53 2.45 16.82
CA ALA A 149 3.61 2.28 15.86
C ALA A 149 4.45 1.00 16.16
N ILE A 150 4.70 0.69 17.43
CA ILE A 150 5.34 -0.56 17.87
C ILE A 150 4.49 -1.75 17.41
N LEU A 151 3.18 -1.72 17.66
CA LEU A 151 2.27 -2.77 17.19
C LEU A 151 2.34 -2.90 15.66
N ALA A 152 2.27 -1.79 14.91
CA ALA A 152 2.34 -1.82 13.45
C ALA A 152 3.67 -2.40 12.93
N VAL A 153 4.80 -2.02 13.52
CA VAL A 153 6.14 -2.55 13.17
C VAL A 153 6.25 -4.04 13.48
N LEU A 154 5.71 -4.49 14.62
CA LEU A 154 5.69 -5.91 14.99
C LEU A 154 4.74 -6.74 14.11
N CYS A 155 3.72 -6.13 13.51
CA CYS A 155 2.87 -6.75 12.50
C CYS A 155 3.55 -6.79 11.12
N HIS A 156 4.15 -5.69 10.69
CA HIS A 156 4.79 -5.55 9.38
C HIS A 156 5.81 -4.40 9.36
N GLU A 157 7.09 -4.74 9.33
CA GLU A 157 8.20 -3.80 9.43
C GLU A 157 8.32 -2.77 8.30
N PRO A 158 7.85 -3.01 7.04
CA PRO A 158 7.82 -1.98 6.00
C PRO A 158 7.05 -0.72 6.39
N PHE A 159 6.18 -0.79 7.40
CA PHE A 159 5.56 0.37 8.04
C PHE A 159 6.56 1.50 8.33
N ALA A 160 7.76 1.18 8.81
CA ALA A 160 8.76 2.18 9.19
C ALA A 160 9.19 3.07 8.01
N PHE A 161 9.30 2.51 6.80
CA PHE A 161 9.83 3.25 5.64
C PHE A 161 8.86 4.31 5.11
N TRP A 162 7.54 4.11 5.25
CA TRP A 162 6.55 5.06 4.78
C TRP A 162 5.85 5.83 5.90
N ALA A 163 5.59 5.21 7.06
CA ALA A 163 4.84 5.86 8.14
C ALA A 163 5.70 6.80 8.98
N PHE A 164 6.93 6.40 9.37
CA PHE A 164 7.78 7.26 10.21
C PHE A 164 8.11 8.61 9.56
N PRO A 165 8.42 8.71 8.26
CA PRO A 165 8.58 10.02 7.63
C PRO A 165 7.35 10.93 7.84
N PHE A 166 6.13 10.41 7.71
CA PHE A 166 4.92 11.20 8.01
C PHE A 166 4.78 11.55 9.49
N LEU A 167 5.04 10.60 10.39
CA LEU A 167 4.93 10.84 11.83
C LEU A 167 5.93 11.91 12.28
N LEU A 168 7.13 11.93 11.71
CA LEU A 168 8.11 12.99 11.92
C LEU A 168 7.60 14.33 11.38
N LEU A 169 7.06 14.38 10.16
CA LEU A 169 6.51 15.62 9.60
C LEU A 169 5.37 16.19 10.46
N ILE A 170 4.40 15.36 10.85
CA ILE A 170 3.24 15.77 11.68
C ILE A 170 3.69 16.20 13.08
N THR A 171 4.69 15.54 13.65
CA THR A 171 5.26 15.93 14.97
C THR A 171 5.97 17.28 14.89
N ARG A 172 6.65 17.55 13.77
CA ARG A 172 7.38 18.81 13.54
C ARG A 172 6.45 20.02 13.60
N LEU A 173 5.18 19.90 13.18
CA LEU A 173 4.18 20.97 13.31
C LEU A 173 4.01 21.45 14.76
N LYS A 174 4.08 20.54 15.74
CA LYS A 174 3.91 20.88 17.17
C LYS A 174 5.23 21.23 17.86
N VAL A 175 6.32 20.56 17.50
CA VAL A 175 7.60 20.67 18.24
C VAL A 175 8.55 21.71 17.63
N ARG A 176 8.45 21.96 16.32
CA ARG A 176 9.28 22.88 15.51
C ARG A 176 10.80 22.64 15.55
N CYS A 177 11.28 21.66 16.30
CA CYS A 177 12.68 21.24 16.40
C CYS A 177 12.83 19.81 15.88
N LEU A 178 13.74 19.60 14.91
CA LEU A 178 13.96 18.29 14.28
C LEU A 178 14.44 17.24 15.28
N TRP A 179 15.41 17.59 16.14
CA TRP A 179 15.97 16.62 17.08
C TRP A 179 14.93 16.14 18.09
N LYS A 180 14.20 17.06 18.71
CA LYS A 180 13.08 16.71 19.62
C LYS A 180 11.99 15.90 18.92
N THR A 181 11.74 16.17 17.64
CA THR A 181 10.81 15.40 16.81
C THR A 181 11.26 13.96 16.63
N ILE A 182 12.54 13.73 16.32
CA ILE A 182 13.13 12.39 16.23
C ILE A 182 13.04 11.68 17.59
N CYS A 183 13.38 12.38 18.69
CA CYS A 183 13.31 11.83 20.04
C CYS A 183 11.92 11.31 20.43
N CYS A 184 10.84 11.91 19.91
CA CYS A 184 9.47 11.47 20.19
C CYS A 184 9.19 10.05 19.69
N TRP A 185 9.93 9.54 18.70
CA TRP A 185 9.66 8.25 18.07
C TRP A 185 10.72 7.18 18.33
N ILE A 186 11.74 7.51 19.14
CA ILE A 186 12.83 6.58 19.52
C ILE A 186 12.29 5.21 19.97
N PRO A 187 11.29 5.10 20.87
CA PRO A 187 10.80 3.78 21.30
C PRO A 187 10.37 2.89 20.14
N SER A 188 9.54 3.41 19.23
CA SER A 188 9.10 2.66 18.04
C SER A 188 10.22 2.39 17.04
N MET A 189 11.18 3.32 16.89
CA MET A 189 12.35 3.12 16.03
C MET A 189 13.29 2.04 16.58
N LEU A 190 13.48 1.96 17.89
CA LEU A 190 14.27 0.90 18.52
C LEU A 190 13.63 -0.47 18.27
N VAL A 191 12.31 -0.60 18.40
CA VAL A 191 11.63 -1.86 18.06
C VAL A 191 11.81 -2.21 16.58
N PHE A 192 11.76 -1.24 15.68
CA PHE A 192 12.07 -1.48 14.26
C PHE A 192 13.50 -2.01 14.07
N LEU A 193 14.49 -1.42 14.73
CA LEU A 193 15.88 -1.91 14.69
C LEU A 193 16.02 -3.33 15.25
N LEU A 194 15.28 -3.67 16.32
CA LEU A 194 15.21 -5.03 16.84
C LEU A 194 14.61 -6.00 15.80
N CYS A 195 13.53 -5.61 15.10
CA CYS A 195 12.98 -6.43 14.01
C CYS A 195 13.97 -6.65 12.85
N LEU A 196 14.83 -5.67 12.55
CA LEU A 196 15.90 -5.85 11.55
C LEU A 196 16.99 -6.81 12.03
N HIS A 197 17.29 -6.81 13.33
CA HIS A 197 18.24 -7.74 13.92
C HIS A 197 17.68 -9.17 13.93
N PHE A 198 16.50 -9.36 14.52
CA PHE A 198 15.80 -10.65 14.67
C PHE A 198 14.94 -11.00 13.45
N SER A 199 15.59 -11.25 12.31
CA SER A 199 14.91 -11.55 11.04
C SER A 199 14.34 -12.96 10.92
N GLY A 200 14.76 -13.88 11.78
CA GLY A 200 14.49 -15.31 11.70
C GLY A 200 15.76 -16.15 11.54
N SER A 201 15.67 -17.41 11.95
CA SER A 201 16.64 -18.48 11.71
C SER A 201 15.91 -19.76 11.33
N MET A 202 16.64 -20.75 10.81
CA MET A 202 16.07 -22.06 10.47
C MET A 202 15.44 -22.75 11.69
N GLU A 203 16.06 -22.64 12.86
CA GLU A 203 15.51 -23.20 14.11
C GLU A 203 14.17 -22.55 14.47
N GLN A 204 14.11 -21.22 14.43
CA GLN A 204 12.87 -20.48 14.70
C GLN A 204 11.77 -20.84 13.68
N TYR A 205 12.14 -20.96 12.40
CA TYR A 205 11.22 -21.39 11.35
C TYR A 205 10.62 -22.77 11.64
N LEU A 206 11.41 -23.76 12.04
CA LEU A 206 10.93 -25.11 12.34
C LEU A 206 9.96 -25.12 13.53
N LEU A 207 10.23 -24.34 14.57
CA LEU A 207 9.34 -24.21 15.74
C LEU A 207 8.00 -23.55 15.37
N ILE A 208 8.05 -22.47 14.59
CA ILE A 208 6.85 -21.79 14.09
C ILE A 208 6.05 -22.73 13.17
N ARG A 209 6.72 -23.45 12.28
CA ARG A 209 6.07 -24.43 11.38
C ARG A 209 5.34 -25.51 12.17
N LYS A 210 5.99 -26.08 13.19
CA LYS A 210 5.36 -27.08 14.08
C LYS A 210 4.11 -26.53 14.76
N SER A 211 4.12 -25.26 15.17
CA SER A 211 2.95 -24.64 15.81
C SER A 211 1.80 -24.31 14.83
N THR A 212 2.09 -24.13 13.54
CA THR A 212 1.13 -23.71 12.51
C THR A 212 0.61 -24.87 11.65
N GLU A 213 1.35 -25.97 11.56
CA GLU A 213 1.00 -27.18 10.81
C GLU A 213 -0.45 -27.68 11.02
N PRO A 214 -1.03 -27.65 12.24
CA PRO A 214 -2.40 -28.13 12.45
C PRO A 214 -3.48 -27.38 11.65
N PHE A 215 -3.23 -26.13 11.27
CA PHE A 215 -4.19 -25.28 10.55
C PHE A 215 -3.63 -24.68 9.26
N LEU A 216 -2.33 -24.85 9.00
CA LEU A 216 -1.65 -24.36 7.81
C LEU A 216 -0.72 -25.44 7.24
N LYS A 217 -1.24 -26.21 6.27
CA LYS A 217 -0.51 -27.31 5.64
C LYS A 217 0.67 -26.86 4.77
N PHE A 218 0.62 -25.65 4.22
CA PHE A 218 1.62 -25.13 3.29
C PHE A 218 2.18 -23.79 3.79
N PRO A 219 3.43 -23.75 4.28
CA PRO A 219 4.02 -22.56 4.87
C PRO A 219 4.52 -21.54 3.83
N ASN A 220 4.76 -21.96 2.58
CA ASN A 220 5.17 -21.18 1.39
C ASN A 220 6.02 -19.91 1.70
N VAL A 221 5.37 -18.77 1.98
CA VAL A 221 6.06 -17.48 2.17
C VAL A 221 6.87 -17.42 3.47
N MET A 222 6.58 -18.27 4.46
CA MET A 222 7.37 -18.34 5.71
C MET A 222 8.79 -18.86 5.49
N ASP A 223 9.07 -19.54 4.37
CA ASP A 223 10.39 -20.09 4.08
C ASP A 223 11.46 -18.99 3.97
N PHE A 224 11.07 -17.74 3.68
CA PHE A 224 11.95 -16.58 3.70
C PHE A 224 12.58 -16.25 5.07
N LEU A 225 12.04 -16.81 6.16
CA LEU A 225 12.67 -16.73 7.49
C LEU A 225 13.94 -17.57 7.60
N SER A 226 14.09 -18.59 6.75
CA SER A 226 15.23 -19.50 6.76
C SER A 226 16.43 -19.00 5.95
N TYR A 227 16.22 -18.03 5.05
CA TYR A 227 17.26 -17.54 4.15
C TYR A 227 18.15 -16.47 4.80
N ASP A 228 19.41 -16.44 4.35
CA ASP A 228 20.35 -15.39 4.69
C ASP A 228 19.88 -14.01 4.17
N LYS A 229 20.09 -12.96 4.96
CA LYS A 229 19.66 -11.59 4.63
C LYS A 229 20.32 -11.07 3.36
N GLY A 230 21.63 -11.33 3.21
CA GLY A 230 22.41 -10.90 2.05
C GLY A 230 21.93 -11.58 0.78
N TYR A 231 21.68 -12.89 0.86
CA TYR A 231 21.06 -13.64 -0.23
C TYR A 231 19.70 -13.05 -0.64
N VAL A 232 18.81 -12.79 0.32
CA VAL A 232 17.49 -12.22 0.04
C VAL A 232 17.59 -10.83 -0.59
N MET A 233 18.53 -9.99 -0.15
CA MET A 233 18.75 -8.67 -0.76
C MET A 233 19.25 -8.77 -2.21
N ILE A 234 20.18 -9.69 -2.49
CA ILE A 234 20.68 -9.94 -3.85
C ILE A 234 19.56 -10.49 -4.74
N PHE A 235 18.73 -11.38 -4.20
CA PHE A 235 17.55 -11.91 -4.89
C PHE A 235 16.63 -10.76 -5.35
N HIS A 236 16.26 -9.85 -4.44
CA HIS A 236 15.41 -8.71 -4.80
C HIS A 236 16.07 -7.79 -5.83
N LEU A 237 17.36 -7.48 -5.66
CA LEU A 237 18.11 -6.67 -6.62
C LEU A 237 18.09 -7.31 -8.02
N HIS A 238 18.35 -8.61 -8.10
CA HIS A 238 18.34 -9.35 -9.35
C HIS A 238 16.95 -9.30 -10.00
N TYR A 239 15.89 -9.63 -9.26
CA TYR A 239 14.53 -9.61 -9.81
C TYR A 239 14.06 -8.22 -10.25
N ASN A 240 14.44 -7.19 -9.51
CA ASN A 240 14.01 -5.81 -9.81
C ASN A 240 14.72 -5.21 -11.04
N PHE A 241 15.98 -5.57 -11.28
CA PHE A 241 16.81 -4.90 -12.28
C PHE A 241 17.36 -5.79 -13.40
N LEU A 242 17.65 -7.05 -13.12
CA LEU A 242 18.44 -7.92 -14.00
C LEU A 242 17.63 -9.04 -14.64
N ASP A 243 16.61 -9.54 -13.94
CA ASP A 243 15.76 -10.62 -14.42
C ASP A 243 14.93 -10.20 -15.65
N LYS A 244 14.57 -11.18 -16.48
CA LYS A 244 13.95 -10.97 -17.78
C LYS A 244 12.71 -11.83 -17.93
N VAL A 245 11.62 -11.21 -18.38
CA VAL A 245 10.35 -11.87 -18.66
C VAL A 245 10.00 -11.62 -20.12
N PHE A 246 9.79 -12.70 -20.88
CA PHE A 246 9.63 -12.63 -22.35
C PHE A 246 10.75 -11.85 -23.04
N HIS A 247 12.01 -12.06 -22.60
CA HIS A 247 13.21 -11.34 -23.06
C HIS A 247 13.25 -9.83 -22.76
N ILE A 248 12.25 -9.27 -22.07
CA ILE A 248 12.20 -7.87 -21.67
C ILE A 248 12.72 -7.75 -20.23
N PRO A 249 13.70 -6.88 -19.97
CA PRO A 249 14.17 -6.61 -18.61
C PRO A 249 13.05 -6.10 -17.69
N ASN A 250 12.93 -6.68 -16.49
CA ASN A 250 11.90 -6.32 -15.51
C ASN A 250 11.95 -4.83 -15.09
N ILE A 251 13.15 -4.24 -15.12
CA ILE A 251 13.37 -2.80 -14.84
C ILE A 251 12.47 -1.91 -15.69
N ILE A 252 12.15 -2.30 -16.94
CA ILE A 252 11.31 -1.49 -17.83
C ILE A 252 9.88 -1.41 -17.28
N GLY A 253 9.29 -2.55 -16.91
CA GLY A 253 7.95 -2.60 -16.31
C GLY A 253 7.89 -1.85 -14.97
N GLY A 254 8.96 -1.96 -14.16
CA GLY A 254 9.10 -1.24 -12.91
C GLY A 254 9.18 0.28 -13.08
N VAL A 255 10.05 0.76 -13.97
CA VAL A 255 10.21 2.19 -14.26
C VAL A 255 8.91 2.77 -14.84
N VAL A 256 8.27 2.08 -15.78
CA VAL A 256 6.99 2.53 -16.34
C VAL A 256 5.91 2.59 -15.26
N SER A 257 5.85 1.61 -14.35
CA SER A 257 4.91 1.64 -13.21
C SER A 257 5.12 2.85 -12.30
N ILE A 258 6.39 3.15 -11.96
CA ILE A 258 6.73 4.29 -11.11
C ILE A 258 6.37 5.61 -11.81
N VAL A 259 6.76 5.76 -13.08
CA VAL A 259 6.46 6.97 -13.86
C VAL A 259 4.96 7.17 -14.02
N LEU A 260 4.22 6.12 -14.34
CA LEU A 260 2.76 6.15 -14.45
C LEU A 260 2.14 6.54 -13.11
N ALA A 261 2.55 5.90 -12.01
CA ALA A 261 2.03 6.21 -10.69
C ALA A 261 2.30 7.66 -10.26
N ILE A 262 3.51 8.18 -10.53
CA ILE A 262 3.86 9.59 -10.29
C ILE A 262 2.96 10.50 -11.11
N TYR A 263 2.84 10.26 -12.41
CA TYR A 263 2.00 11.07 -13.28
C TYR A 263 0.55 11.08 -12.80
N MET A 264 -0.03 9.90 -12.57
CA MET A 264 -1.44 9.78 -12.19
C MET A 264 -1.72 10.43 -10.84
N ASN A 265 -0.94 10.12 -9.80
CA ASN A 265 -1.15 10.69 -8.48
C ASN A 265 -1.01 12.22 -8.45
N THR A 266 -0.06 12.79 -9.18
CA THR A 266 0.20 14.24 -9.14
C THR A 266 -0.69 15.07 -10.06
N MET A 267 -1.20 14.46 -11.15
CA MET A 267 -1.96 15.18 -12.18
C MET A 267 -3.47 15.09 -12.01
N ILE A 268 -3.97 14.06 -11.34
CA ILE A 268 -5.42 13.83 -11.22
C ILE A 268 -6.09 14.91 -10.39
N ASN A 269 -5.49 15.28 -9.27
CA ASN A 269 -6.00 16.40 -8.46
C ASN A 269 -5.95 17.72 -9.25
N THR A 270 -5.00 17.88 -10.18
CA THR A 270 -4.94 19.05 -11.07
C THR A 270 -6.13 19.11 -12.03
N VAL A 271 -6.58 17.99 -12.59
CA VAL A 271 -7.65 17.99 -13.61
C VAL A 271 -9.04 18.07 -13.00
N TYR A 272 -9.26 17.44 -11.84
CA TYR A 272 -10.58 17.35 -11.25
C TYR A 272 -10.92 18.50 -10.29
N CYS A 273 -9.90 19.22 -9.81
CA CYS A 273 -10.07 20.29 -8.82
C CYS A 273 -9.55 21.66 -9.32
N SER A 274 -9.32 21.86 -10.62
CA SER A 274 -8.55 23.00 -11.18
C SER A 274 -9.10 24.42 -10.94
N SER A 275 -10.27 24.62 -10.33
CA SER A 275 -10.93 25.93 -10.32
C SER A 275 -10.62 26.84 -9.14
N SER A 276 -9.94 26.38 -8.08
CA SER A 276 -9.64 27.22 -6.90
C SER A 276 -8.17 27.16 -6.46
N ASP A 277 -7.66 28.27 -5.90
CA ASP A 277 -6.29 28.34 -5.35
C ASP A 277 -6.07 27.32 -4.23
N LYS A 278 -7.09 27.08 -3.41
CA LYS A 278 -7.11 26.02 -2.39
C LYS A 278 -6.75 24.66 -2.98
N ASN A 279 -7.41 24.27 -4.08
CA ASN A 279 -7.19 22.98 -4.71
C ASN A 279 -5.77 22.85 -5.29
N ARG A 280 -5.19 23.96 -5.75
CA ARG A 280 -3.80 24.00 -6.23
C ARG A 280 -2.82 23.78 -5.07
N GLN A 281 -3.07 24.39 -3.92
CA GLN A 281 -2.24 24.19 -2.72
C GLN A 281 -2.35 22.77 -2.17
N GLU A 282 -3.56 22.21 -2.13
CA GLU A 282 -3.78 20.80 -1.76
C GLU A 282 -3.04 19.85 -2.70
N ASN A 283 -3.11 20.07 -4.02
CA ASN A 283 -2.40 19.23 -4.98
C ASN A 283 -0.87 19.32 -4.80
N LEU A 284 -0.34 20.53 -4.57
CA LEU A 284 1.08 20.71 -4.29
C LEU A 284 1.48 19.99 -2.99
N CYS A 285 0.67 20.11 -1.93
CA CYS A 285 0.89 19.42 -0.66
C CYS A 285 0.89 17.89 -0.86
N TYR A 286 -0.16 17.35 -1.48
CA TYR A 286 -0.26 15.93 -1.80
C TYR A 286 0.92 15.42 -2.61
N SER A 287 1.25 16.11 -3.71
CA SER A 287 2.34 15.73 -4.60
C SER A 287 3.69 15.75 -3.86
N THR A 288 3.89 16.71 -2.96
CA THR A 288 5.11 16.79 -2.16
C THR A 288 5.20 15.66 -1.14
N LEU A 289 4.08 15.34 -0.47
CA LEU A 289 4.01 14.20 0.45
C LEU A 289 4.28 12.89 -0.29
N PHE A 290 3.57 12.65 -1.39
CA PHE A 290 3.70 11.44 -2.19
C PHE A 290 5.13 11.25 -2.72
N LEU A 291 5.70 12.27 -3.37
CA LEU A 291 7.07 12.17 -3.92
C LEU A 291 8.12 12.04 -2.81
N GLY A 292 7.95 12.75 -1.69
CA GLY A 292 8.85 12.62 -0.54
C GLY A 292 8.89 11.19 0.01
N ILE A 293 7.74 10.54 0.12
CA ILE A 293 7.65 9.14 0.57
C ILE A 293 8.17 8.15 -0.46
N MET A 294 7.93 8.39 -1.75
CA MET A 294 8.51 7.57 -2.80
C MET A 294 10.05 7.53 -2.70
N VAL A 295 10.69 8.64 -2.30
CA VAL A 295 12.13 8.66 -1.99
C VAL A 295 12.47 7.81 -0.77
N CYS A 296 11.70 7.92 0.32
CA CYS A 296 11.90 7.07 1.50
C CYS A 296 11.70 5.57 1.21
N LEU A 297 10.92 5.22 0.19
CA LEU A 297 10.64 3.86 -0.25
C LEU A 297 11.65 3.31 -1.29
N ILE A 298 12.69 4.05 -1.68
CA ILE A 298 13.73 3.56 -2.60
C ILE A 298 14.33 2.21 -2.15
N PRO A 299 14.63 1.96 -0.86
CA PRO A 299 15.10 0.64 -0.42
C PRO A 299 14.11 -0.48 -0.72
N MET A 300 12.81 -0.21 -0.64
CA MET A 300 11.73 -1.16 -0.96
C MET A 300 11.66 -1.46 -2.46
N PHE A 301 11.89 -0.47 -3.32
CA PHE A 301 11.93 -0.67 -4.77
C PHE A 301 13.21 -1.35 -5.27
N THR A 302 14.25 -1.43 -4.43
CA THR A 302 15.57 -1.90 -4.86
C THR A 302 15.91 -3.28 -4.29
N ILE A 303 16.03 -3.38 -2.97
CA ILE A 303 16.66 -4.54 -2.30
C ILE A 303 15.78 -5.22 -1.26
N LEU A 304 14.64 -4.63 -0.88
CA LEU A 304 13.79 -5.17 0.20
C LEU A 304 12.46 -5.80 -0.27
N SER A 305 12.03 -5.55 -1.50
CA SER A 305 10.76 -6.06 -2.03
C SER A 305 10.75 -6.09 -3.56
N THR A 306 9.88 -6.91 -4.13
CA THR A 306 9.56 -6.94 -5.56
C THR A 306 8.13 -6.47 -5.86
N ASP A 307 7.33 -6.14 -4.83
CA ASP A 307 5.89 -5.85 -4.93
C ASP A 307 5.60 -4.36 -5.23
N TYR A 308 5.78 -3.94 -6.48
CA TYR A 308 5.68 -2.53 -6.88
C TYR A 308 4.31 -1.91 -6.57
N THR A 309 3.23 -2.61 -6.89
CA THR A 309 1.88 -2.06 -6.68
C THR A 309 1.60 -1.82 -5.19
N ARG A 310 2.06 -2.72 -4.30
CA ARG A 310 1.93 -2.56 -2.85
C ARG A 310 2.70 -1.34 -2.34
N ILE A 311 3.94 -1.15 -2.83
CA ILE A 311 4.78 -0.03 -2.40
C ILE A 311 4.18 1.32 -2.84
N ILE A 312 3.67 1.39 -4.08
CA ILE A 312 3.00 2.59 -4.60
C ILE A 312 1.69 2.87 -3.84
N MET A 313 0.95 1.82 -3.47
CA MET A 313 -0.26 1.94 -2.66
C MET A 313 0.03 2.55 -1.30
N TYR A 314 1.11 2.13 -0.63
CA TYR A 314 1.54 2.77 0.62
C TYR A 314 1.71 4.27 0.44
N ALA A 315 2.57 4.68 -0.49
CA ALA A 315 2.84 6.10 -0.73
C ALA A 315 1.56 6.89 -1.05
N SER A 316 0.68 6.34 -1.90
CA SER A 316 -0.52 7.04 -2.36
C SER A 316 -1.55 7.18 -1.24
N LEU A 317 -1.96 6.08 -0.60
CA LEU A 317 -3.02 6.09 0.41
C LEU A 317 -2.57 6.79 1.70
N SER A 318 -1.33 6.62 2.15
CA SER A 318 -0.84 7.33 3.33
C SER A 318 -0.73 8.84 3.10
N SER A 319 -0.34 9.28 1.90
CA SER A 319 -0.31 10.71 1.55
C SER A 319 -1.71 11.34 1.61
N TYR A 320 -2.73 10.64 1.09
CA TYR A 320 -4.12 11.08 1.24
C TYR A 320 -4.59 11.09 2.70
N ILE A 321 -4.24 10.06 3.49
CA ILE A 321 -4.57 10.03 4.93
C ILE A 321 -4.07 11.28 5.64
N VAL A 322 -2.80 11.64 5.40
CA VAL A 322 -2.19 12.83 6.00
C VAL A 322 -2.83 14.11 5.47
N LEU A 323 -2.95 14.26 4.15
CA LEU A 323 -3.57 15.43 3.52
C LEU A 323 -4.95 15.73 4.10
N PHE A 324 -5.83 14.72 4.15
CA PHE A 324 -7.19 14.86 4.68
C PHE A 324 -7.25 15.13 6.18
N THR A 325 -6.17 14.82 6.89
CA THR A 325 -6.08 15.09 8.33
C THR A 325 -5.46 16.43 8.63
N LEU A 326 -4.77 17.08 7.70
CA LEU A 326 -4.20 18.40 7.93
C LEU A 326 -5.23 19.52 7.69
N LYS A 327 -4.97 20.72 8.20
CA LYS A 327 -5.66 21.94 7.80
C LYS A 327 -4.84 22.68 6.74
N GLU A 328 -5.46 23.60 6.02
CA GLU A 328 -4.77 24.40 4.99
C GLU A 328 -3.58 25.20 5.54
N GLU A 329 -3.73 25.74 6.75
CA GLU A 329 -2.67 26.45 7.48
C GLU A 329 -1.44 25.57 7.75
N ASP A 330 -1.63 24.26 7.90
CA ASP A 330 -0.55 23.33 8.19
C ASP A 330 0.30 22.98 6.95
N TYR A 331 -0.23 23.20 5.73
CA TYR A 331 0.43 22.74 4.50
C TYR A 331 1.79 23.42 4.26
N SER A 332 1.87 24.72 4.53
CA SER A 332 3.08 25.52 4.36
C SER A 332 4.09 25.28 5.48
N GLU A 333 3.63 24.97 6.70
CA GLU A 333 4.50 24.69 7.85
C GLU A 333 5.08 23.26 7.82
N LEU A 334 4.31 22.29 7.29
CA LEU A 334 4.70 20.88 7.30
C LEU A 334 5.92 20.58 6.42
N LEU A 335 5.98 21.22 5.25
CA LEU A 335 6.91 20.86 4.19
C LEU A 335 7.99 21.92 4.01
N PRO A 336 9.28 21.53 3.94
CA PRO A 336 10.36 22.47 3.68
C PRO A 336 10.13 23.25 2.37
N SER A 337 10.27 24.58 2.41
CA SER A 337 10.09 25.46 1.24
C SER A 337 10.95 25.06 0.04
N LEU A 338 12.14 24.54 0.31
CA LEU A 338 13.04 24.00 -0.72
C LEU A 338 12.39 22.83 -1.46
N LEU A 339 11.84 21.86 -0.73
CA LEU A 339 11.23 20.65 -1.30
C LEU A 339 9.96 21.00 -2.08
N THR A 340 9.10 21.85 -1.51
CA THR A 340 7.88 22.30 -2.21
C THR A 340 8.24 23.07 -3.49
N GLY A 341 9.30 23.87 -3.48
CA GLY A 341 9.82 24.55 -4.67
C GLY A 341 10.35 23.60 -5.76
N TYR A 342 11.04 22.52 -5.40
CA TYR A 342 11.44 21.49 -6.37
C TYR A 342 10.23 20.77 -6.96
N VAL A 343 9.28 20.36 -6.12
CA VAL A 343 8.06 19.68 -6.57
C VAL A 343 7.21 20.59 -7.46
N ALA A 344 7.04 21.86 -7.11
CA ALA A 344 6.32 22.81 -7.94
C ALA A 344 6.94 22.97 -9.34
N ARG A 345 8.28 23.03 -9.43
CA ARG A 345 9.01 23.05 -10.72
C ARG A 345 8.81 21.76 -11.50
N PHE A 346 8.87 20.61 -10.83
CA PHE A 346 8.65 19.31 -11.43
C PHE A 346 7.22 19.17 -11.99
N LEU A 347 6.19 19.58 -11.23
CA LEU A 347 4.80 19.58 -11.70
C LEU A 347 4.63 20.49 -12.92
N LYS A 348 5.26 21.68 -12.93
CA LYS A 348 5.24 22.57 -14.10
C LYS A 348 5.91 21.95 -15.32
N TRP A 349 7.01 21.23 -15.13
CA TRP A 349 7.72 20.53 -16.19
C TRP A 349 6.90 19.37 -16.76
N ILE A 350 6.29 18.52 -15.93
CA ILE A 350 5.38 17.46 -16.37
C ILE A 350 4.20 18.05 -17.14
N ASN A 351 3.57 19.09 -16.60
CA ASN A 351 2.44 19.76 -17.25
C ASN A 351 2.78 20.32 -18.63
N ARG A 352 4.05 20.68 -18.87
CA ARG A 352 4.51 21.12 -20.18
C ARG A 352 4.68 19.96 -21.17
N ILE A 353 5.18 18.81 -20.70
CA ILE A 353 5.42 17.63 -21.54
C ILE A 353 4.11 16.92 -21.86
N LEU A 354 3.31 16.62 -20.84
CA LEU A 354 2.05 15.90 -20.97
C LEU A 354 0.95 16.65 -20.21
N PRO A 355 0.43 17.76 -20.77
CA PRO A 355 -0.57 18.56 -20.11
C PRO A 355 -1.79 17.70 -19.77
N PRO A 356 -2.20 17.69 -18.50
CA PRO A 356 -3.16 16.73 -18.02
C PRO A 356 -4.54 17.14 -18.53
N SER A 357 -5.25 16.16 -19.08
CA SER A 357 -6.64 16.33 -19.51
C SER A 357 -7.43 15.12 -19.07
N TYR A 358 -8.74 15.32 -18.88
CA TYR A 358 -9.66 14.27 -18.50
C TYR A 358 -9.51 13.04 -19.40
N THR A 359 -9.47 13.25 -20.72
CA THR A 359 -9.34 12.19 -21.72
C THR A 359 -8.01 11.46 -21.62
N LYS A 360 -6.89 12.17 -21.44
CA LYS A 360 -5.56 11.53 -21.33
C LYS A 360 -5.46 10.68 -20.08
N ILE A 361 -5.87 11.22 -18.94
CA ILE A 361 -5.91 10.49 -17.67
C ILE A 361 -6.79 9.25 -17.84
N TRP A 362 -7.99 9.40 -18.38
CA TRP A 362 -8.89 8.27 -18.59
C TRP A 362 -8.30 7.19 -19.50
N LEU A 363 -7.68 7.56 -20.63
CA LEU A 363 -7.02 6.59 -21.52
C LEU A 363 -5.86 5.86 -20.83
N LEU A 364 -5.08 6.56 -20.00
CA LEU A 364 -4.02 5.94 -19.23
C LEU A 364 -4.59 4.93 -18.22
N LEU A 365 -5.69 5.25 -17.53
CA LEU A 365 -6.36 4.31 -16.62
C LEU A 365 -6.84 3.04 -17.32
N LEU A 366 -7.48 3.22 -18.47
CA LEU A 366 -8.04 2.12 -19.23
C LEU A 366 -6.98 1.16 -19.73
N CYS A 367 -5.86 1.70 -20.21
CA CYS A 367 -4.87 0.95 -20.98
C CYS A 367 -3.63 0.54 -20.19
N LEU A 368 -3.31 1.23 -19.10
CA LEU A 368 -2.08 1.01 -18.33
C LEU A 368 -2.38 0.88 -16.83
N GLY A 369 -2.05 -0.28 -16.26
CA GLY A 369 -1.98 -0.50 -14.83
C GLY A 369 -0.56 -0.38 -14.30
N THR A 370 -0.36 -0.84 -13.06
CA THR A 370 0.96 -1.06 -12.48
C THR A 370 1.30 -2.55 -12.49
N VAL A 371 2.58 -2.85 -12.63
CA VAL A 371 3.05 -4.22 -12.48
C VAL A 371 2.84 -4.64 -11.01
N GLU A 372 2.25 -5.83 -10.79
CA GLU A 372 2.00 -6.36 -9.44
C GLU A 372 3.32 -6.54 -8.68
N TRP A 373 4.23 -7.26 -9.33
CA TRP A 373 5.58 -7.59 -8.90
C TRP A 373 6.53 -7.63 -10.10
N THR A 374 7.83 -7.39 -9.90
CA THR A 374 8.79 -7.17 -11.00
C THR A 374 8.85 -8.26 -12.05
N GLY A 375 8.56 -9.52 -11.69
CA GLY A 375 8.49 -10.67 -12.59
C GLY A 375 7.32 -10.68 -13.60
N GLN A 376 6.50 -9.63 -13.71
CA GLN A 376 5.44 -9.55 -14.73
C GLN A 376 5.81 -8.69 -15.96
N GLY A 377 6.95 -7.98 -15.94
CA GLY A 377 7.42 -7.17 -17.06
C GLY A 377 6.37 -6.19 -17.61
N THR A 378 6.42 -5.91 -18.92
CA THR A 378 5.45 -5.04 -19.61
C THR A 378 4.07 -5.66 -19.76
N PHE A 379 3.98 -7.00 -19.78
CA PHE A 379 2.70 -7.71 -19.82
C PHE A 379 1.85 -7.40 -18.57
N GLY A 380 2.48 -7.28 -17.40
CA GLY A 380 1.82 -6.87 -16.17
C GLY A 380 1.11 -5.52 -16.28
N LEU A 381 1.70 -4.55 -16.98
CA LEU A 381 1.10 -3.22 -17.16
C LEU A 381 -0.23 -3.30 -17.92
N LEU A 382 -0.26 -4.08 -19.00
CA LEU A 382 -1.47 -4.24 -19.82
C LEU A 382 -2.50 -5.13 -19.12
N ARG A 383 -2.06 -6.26 -18.54
CA ARG A 383 -2.92 -7.18 -17.80
C ARG A 383 -3.62 -6.48 -16.63
N ASN A 384 -2.88 -5.64 -15.89
CA ASN A 384 -3.39 -5.00 -14.68
C ASN A 384 -4.05 -3.63 -14.95
N SER A 385 -4.18 -3.24 -16.22
CA SER A 385 -5.02 -2.10 -16.63
C SER A 385 -6.50 -2.40 -16.41
N GLU A 386 -7.36 -1.38 -16.42
CA GLU A 386 -8.79 -1.60 -16.22
C GLU A 386 -9.40 -2.48 -17.32
N ILE A 387 -9.03 -2.27 -18.59
CA ILE A 387 -9.49 -3.11 -19.69
C ILE A 387 -8.91 -4.52 -19.59
N GLY A 388 -7.59 -4.64 -19.38
CA GLY A 388 -6.93 -5.95 -19.30
C GLY A 388 -7.52 -6.81 -18.18
N ASN A 389 -7.74 -6.22 -17.02
CA ASN A 389 -8.34 -6.91 -15.89
C ASN A 389 -9.82 -7.23 -16.14
N ALA A 390 -10.59 -6.32 -16.72
CA ALA A 390 -11.99 -6.58 -17.07
C ALA A 390 -12.11 -7.78 -18.02
N LEU A 391 -11.28 -7.84 -19.07
CA LEU A 391 -11.23 -8.96 -20.00
C LEU A 391 -10.87 -10.27 -19.30
N LEU A 392 -9.88 -10.23 -18.40
CA LEU A 392 -9.46 -11.41 -17.64
C LEU A 392 -10.57 -11.94 -16.73
N VAL A 393 -11.28 -11.06 -16.02
CA VAL A 393 -12.40 -11.44 -15.13
C VAL A 393 -13.54 -12.02 -15.96
N ILE A 394 -13.93 -11.37 -17.05
CA ILE A 394 -14.98 -11.87 -17.95
C ILE A 394 -14.61 -13.25 -18.49
N TYR A 395 -13.37 -13.42 -18.97
CA TYR A 395 -12.90 -14.71 -19.49
C TYR A 395 -12.96 -15.82 -18.43
N LYS A 396 -12.48 -15.57 -17.21
CA LYS A 396 -12.51 -16.54 -16.10
C LYS A 396 -13.93 -16.95 -15.73
N VAL A 397 -14.84 -15.98 -15.61
CA VAL A 397 -16.24 -16.24 -15.27
C VAL A 397 -16.92 -17.04 -16.38
N SER A 398 -16.74 -16.65 -17.65
CA SER A 398 -17.34 -17.33 -18.80
C SER A 398 -16.88 -18.78 -18.94
N LEU A 399 -15.58 -19.06 -18.79
CA LEU A 399 -15.07 -20.44 -18.81
C LEU A 399 -15.71 -21.33 -17.74
N LYS A 400 -15.94 -20.77 -16.55
CA LYS A 400 -16.53 -21.53 -15.44
C LYS A 400 -18.01 -21.81 -15.70
N VAL A 401 -18.77 -20.83 -16.21
CA VAL A 401 -20.17 -21.02 -16.61
C VAL A 401 -20.29 -22.11 -17.67
N ILE A 402 -19.39 -22.13 -18.66
CA ILE A 402 -19.36 -23.17 -19.69
C ILE A 402 -19.00 -24.54 -19.10
N SER A 403 -18.15 -24.62 -18.07
CA SER A 403 -17.82 -25.90 -17.41
C SER A 403 -18.95 -26.47 -16.54
N PHE A 404 -19.99 -25.69 -16.25
CA PHE A 404 -21.16 -26.08 -15.46
C PHE A 404 -22.38 -26.44 -16.33
N LEU A 405 -22.37 -26.07 -17.61
CA LEU A 405 -23.35 -26.44 -18.63
C LEU A 405 -22.86 -27.69 -19.38
#